data_AF-A0A8B6E451-F1
#
_entry.id   AF-A0A8B6E451-F1
#
_cell.length_a   1.000
_cell.length_b   1.000
_cell.length_c   1.000
_cell.angle_alpha   90.00
_cell.angle_beta   90.00
_cell.angle_gamma   90.00
#
_symmetry.space_group_name_H-M   'P 1'
#
loop_
_entity.id
_entity.type
_entity.pdbx_description
1 polymer ?
#
loop_
_entity_poly.entity_id
_entity_poly.type
_entity_poly.pdbx_seq_one_letter_code
_entity_poly.pdbx_strand_id
1 'polypeptide(L)'
;MSENQFCDPCSSRNLMVASTHYCQDCEEKYCDTCTTSHQNQKATKDHRIMANNIFKKMCDPCNVNSKETTGSYVCEECEEFLCTECKAHHTLQKQNTDHTIKSIVEKIHCDPCHRADRREHARYFCQDCTDPEPLCQTCANQHQAMKMTKNHKLSADIATYILRYENTQKRDTIKSIQEEIATNMDHGGDQKMCEPCNYNNITSTAVHYCEDCDERYCNKCILKHNSNRRFAHHNVVNLNDLMKSMDICEPCKFNNDNVRATYICENCIEYLCGDCKRGHLSHKKQRHHNVTPLLSSFFCTNCQGLGNTVNATNFCTNCEDLLCETCSADHKSMKKTRGHTLTPDMA
;
A
#
# COMPACT_ATOMS: atom_id res chain seq x y z
N MET A 1 18.34 23.95 -9.80
CA MET A 1 19.24 22.81 -10.02
C MET A 1 18.49 21.59 -9.52
N SER A 2 18.39 20.51 -10.32
CA SER A 2 17.60 19.32 -9.94
C SER A 2 18.31 18.58 -8.80
N GLU A 3 17.78 18.66 -7.59
CA GLU A 3 18.29 17.85 -6.48
C GLU A 3 18.11 16.37 -6.79
N ASN A 4 19.21 15.63 -6.77
CA ASN A 4 19.21 14.19 -7.05
C ASN A 4 18.26 13.47 -6.08
N GLN A 5 17.29 12.76 -6.67
CA GLN A 5 16.29 11.94 -5.97
C GLN A 5 16.79 10.51 -5.70
N PHE A 6 18.07 10.26 -5.94
CA PHE A 6 18.68 8.94 -5.88
C PHE A 6 19.31 8.67 -4.53
N CYS A 7 19.40 7.39 -4.17
CA CYS A 7 20.14 6.89 -3.02
C CYS A 7 21.61 7.32 -3.13
N ASP A 8 22.14 8.03 -2.14
CA ASP A 8 23.50 8.61 -2.18
C ASP A 8 24.60 7.53 -2.20
N PRO A 9 24.51 6.45 -1.38
CA PRO A 9 25.45 5.33 -1.49
C PRO A 9 25.42 4.63 -2.85
N CYS A 10 24.26 4.54 -3.49
CA CYS A 10 24.11 3.94 -4.83
C CYS A 10 24.68 4.88 -5.90
N SER A 11 24.40 6.17 -5.80
CA SER A 11 24.89 7.20 -6.73
C SER A 11 26.41 7.26 -6.75
N SER A 12 27.04 7.12 -5.58
CA SER A 12 28.50 7.02 -5.44
C SER A 12 29.12 5.83 -6.16
N ARG A 13 28.31 4.81 -6.51
CA ARG A 13 28.71 3.63 -7.28
C ARG A 13 28.23 3.68 -8.73
N ASN A 14 27.81 4.86 -9.21
CA ASN A 14 27.17 5.07 -10.51
C ASN A 14 25.88 4.24 -10.71
N LEU A 15 25.12 4.02 -9.63
CA LEU A 15 23.82 3.35 -9.67
C LEU A 15 22.70 4.36 -9.41
N MET A 16 21.76 4.50 -10.33
CA MET A 16 20.60 5.40 -10.20
C MET A 16 19.43 4.66 -9.55
N VAL A 17 19.50 4.46 -8.23
CA VAL A 17 18.41 3.82 -7.46
C VAL A 17 17.61 4.89 -6.76
N ALA A 18 16.29 4.90 -6.91
CA ALA A 18 15.42 5.85 -6.21
C ALA A 18 15.60 5.72 -4.69
N SER A 19 15.62 6.84 -3.99
CA SER A 19 15.67 6.85 -2.53
C SER A 19 14.27 6.73 -1.94
N THR A 20 14.10 5.81 -1.00
CA THR A 20 12.84 5.51 -0.29
C THR A 20 12.92 5.87 1.19
N HIS A 21 14.11 6.24 1.68
CA HIS A 21 14.42 6.58 3.07
C HIS A 21 15.42 7.75 3.15
N TYR A 22 15.38 8.51 4.25
CA TYR A 22 16.29 9.61 4.54
C TYR A 22 16.76 9.50 5.98
N CYS A 23 18.07 9.56 6.20
CA CYS A 23 18.65 9.60 7.54
C CYS A 23 18.79 11.05 7.99
N GLN A 24 18.14 11.42 9.09
CA GLN A 24 18.21 12.79 9.61
C GLN A 24 19.61 13.12 10.14
N ASP A 25 20.31 12.16 10.74
CA ASP A 25 21.62 12.39 11.37
C ASP A 25 22.78 12.45 10.37
N CYS A 26 22.66 11.75 9.24
CA CYS A 26 23.67 11.77 8.18
C CYS A 26 23.35 12.75 7.04
N GLU A 27 22.12 13.26 6.99
CA GLU A 27 21.58 14.04 5.88
C GLU A 27 21.70 13.34 4.51
N GLU A 28 21.68 12.00 4.53
CA GLU A 28 21.84 11.14 3.35
C GLU A 28 20.52 10.43 2.98
N LYS A 29 20.34 10.21 1.68
CA LYS A 29 19.21 9.51 1.07
C LYS A 29 19.56 8.06 0.80
N TYR A 30 18.63 7.16 1.11
CA TYR A 30 18.83 5.71 1.02
C TYR A 30 17.68 5.03 0.28
N CYS A 31 17.97 3.98 -0.46
CA CYS A 31 16.96 2.98 -0.85
C CYS A 31 16.76 1.98 0.31
N ASP A 32 15.78 1.07 0.22
CA ASP A 32 15.48 0.09 1.28
C ASP A 32 16.69 -0.75 1.67
N THR A 33 17.45 -1.21 0.66
CA THR A 33 18.66 -2.01 0.86
C THR A 33 19.74 -1.23 1.60
N CYS A 34 19.99 0.02 1.18
CA CYS A 34 21.00 0.85 1.82
C CYS A 34 20.57 1.31 3.22
N THR A 35 19.27 1.46 3.46
CA THR A 35 18.68 1.73 4.78
C THR A 35 18.97 0.61 5.76
N THR A 36 18.67 -0.63 5.36
CA THR A 36 18.94 -1.81 6.18
C THR A 36 20.43 -1.93 6.48
N SER A 37 21.28 -1.71 5.46
CA SER A 37 22.74 -1.69 5.65
C SER A 37 23.16 -0.59 6.63
N HIS A 38 22.57 0.60 6.54
CA HIS A 38 22.85 1.73 7.42
C HIS A 38 22.43 1.43 8.87
N GLN A 39 21.24 0.89 9.11
CA GLN A 39 20.79 0.55 10.48
C GLN A 39 21.60 -0.59 11.12
N ASN A 40 22.24 -1.44 10.31
CA ASN A 40 23.05 -2.55 10.82
C ASN A 40 24.49 -2.15 11.19
N GLN A 41 24.96 -0.97 10.77
CA GLN A 41 26.30 -0.49 11.13
C GLN A 41 26.30 0.05 12.56
N LYS A 42 27.31 -0.33 13.36
CA LYS A 42 27.41 0.10 14.77
C LYS A 42 27.41 1.61 14.97
N ALA A 43 27.98 2.36 14.01
CA ALA A 43 28.09 3.81 14.10
C ALA A 43 26.75 4.54 13.83
N THR A 44 25.83 3.89 13.13
CA THR A 44 24.61 4.50 12.59
C THR A 44 23.34 3.75 13.00
N LYS A 45 23.47 2.79 13.93
CA LYS A 45 22.38 1.94 14.41
C LYS A 45 21.25 2.73 15.07
N ASP A 46 21.62 3.79 15.77
CA ASP A 46 20.69 4.65 16.50
C ASP A 46 20.29 5.90 15.70
N HIS A 47 20.69 5.97 14.42
CA HIS A 47 20.29 7.07 13.56
C HIS A 47 18.80 7.01 13.23
N ARG A 48 18.19 8.19 13.17
CA ARG A 48 16.79 8.39 12.85
C ARG A 48 16.59 8.35 11.35
N ILE A 49 16.09 7.22 10.88
CA ILE A 49 15.69 7.06 9.48
C ILE A 49 14.19 7.29 9.35
N MET A 50 13.83 8.13 8.39
CA MET A 50 12.45 8.40 8.00
C MET A 50 12.22 7.83 6.61
N ALA A 51 11.02 7.31 6.35
CA ALA A 51 10.62 6.99 4.98
C ALA A 51 10.74 8.28 4.14
N ASN A 52 11.52 8.23 3.06
CA ASN A 52 11.58 9.25 2.04
C ASN A 52 10.30 9.12 1.22
N ASN A 53 9.19 9.53 1.84
CA ASN A 53 7.92 9.72 1.19
C ASN A 53 8.01 10.95 0.30
N ILE A 54 8.75 10.81 -0.80
CA ILE A 54 8.27 11.32 -2.07
C ILE A 54 6.93 10.56 -2.26
N PHE A 55 5.76 10.90 -1.70
CA PHE A 55 4.98 12.10 -1.89
C PHE A 55 3.90 12.27 -0.79
N LYS A 56 4.29 12.39 0.49
CA LYS A 56 3.38 12.96 1.51
C LYS A 56 4.08 14.06 2.28
N LYS A 57 4.72 14.98 1.56
CA LYS A 57 5.08 16.25 2.18
C LYS A 57 3.76 16.97 2.48
N MET A 58 3.44 17.09 3.76
CA MET A 58 2.26 17.81 4.20
C MET A 58 2.38 19.26 3.72
N CYS A 59 1.24 19.86 3.44
CA CYS A 59 1.17 21.28 3.15
C CYS A 59 1.59 22.03 4.41
N ASP A 60 2.72 22.74 4.37
CA ASP A 60 3.32 23.36 5.53
C ASP A 60 2.35 24.34 6.23
N PRO A 61 1.65 25.24 5.50
CA PRO A 61 0.63 26.09 6.13
C PRO A 61 -0.55 25.34 6.74
N CYS A 62 -0.93 24.18 6.19
CA CYS A 62 -2.00 23.35 6.74
C CYS A 62 -1.53 22.60 8.00
N ASN A 63 -0.29 22.12 7.98
CA ASN A 63 0.32 21.37 9.07
C ASN A 63 0.42 22.23 10.34
N VAL A 64 0.81 23.50 10.20
CA VAL A 64 0.81 24.48 11.31
C VAL A 64 -0.58 24.65 11.95
N ASN A 65 -1.65 24.47 11.17
CA ASN A 65 -3.03 24.59 11.62
C ASN A 65 -3.67 23.25 12.03
N SER A 66 -2.86 22.21 12.25
CA SER A 66 -3.30 20.84 12.55
C SER A 66 -4.27 20.27 11.49
N LYS A 67 -4.17 20.74 10.24
CA LYS A 67 -4.87 20.16 9.10
C LYS A 67 -3.90 19.26 8.35
N GLU A 68 -4.16 17.96 8.39
CA GLU A 68 -3.41 16.95 7.63
C GLU A 68 -3.81 17.01 6.15
N THR A 69 -3.24 17.96 5.42
CA THR A 69 -3.46 18.11 3.98
C THR A 69 -2.14 17.89 3.26
N THR A 70 -2.10 17.03 2.25
CA THR A 70 -0.89 16.78 1.46
C THR A 70 -0.57 17.99 0.57
N GLY A 71 0.71 18.36 0.51
CA GLY A 71 1.25 19.35 -0.41
C GLY A 71 1.52 18.72 -1.78
N SER A 72 0.91 19.27 -2.82
CA SER A 72 1.09 18.84 -4.22
C SER A 72 2.02 19.76 -5.00
N TYR A 73 2.42 20.87 -4.37
CA TYR A 73 3.25 21.91 -4.96
C TYR A 73 4.40 22.26 -4.02
N VAL A 74 5.49 22.77 -4.59
CA VAL A 74 6.60 23.38 -3.86
C VAL A 74 6.81 24.80 -4.38
N CYS A 75 6.93 25.75 -3.46
CA CYS A 75 7.40 27.09 -3.76
C CYS A 75 8.93 27.08 -3.71
N GLU A 76 9.61 27.44 -4.79
CA GLU A 76 11.08 27.36 -4.83
C GLU A 76 11.75 28.40 -3.92
N GLU A 77 11.13 29.57 -3.76
CA GLU A 77 11.67 30.68 -2.98
C GLU A 77 11.37 30.55 -1.48
N CYS A 78 10.25 29.92 -1.12
CA CYS A 78 9.90 29.68 0.29
C CYS A 78 10.34 28.31 0.78
N GLU A 79 10.71 27.40 -0.13
CA GLU A 79 10.95 25.98 0.14
C GLU A 79 9.76 25.26 0.82
N GLU A 80 8.56 25.85 0.71
CA GLU A 80 7.33 25.38 1.33
C GLU A 80 6.54 24.44 0.40
N PHE A 81 6.00 23.38 0.99
CA PHE A 81 5.05 22.47 0.38
C PHE A 81 3.64 23.02 0.54
N LEU A 82 2.93 23.15 -0.57
CA LEU A 82 1.61 23.78 -0.63
C LEU A 82 0.59 22.79 -1.19
N CYS A 83 -0.56 22.69 -0.53
CA CYS A 83 -1.75 22.10 -1.14
C CYS A 83 -2.32 23.07 -2.18
N THR A 84 -3.33 22.62 -2.94
CA THR A 84 -3.97 23.47 -3.96
C THR A 84 -4.53 24.78 -3.40
N GLU A 85 -5.15 24.73 -2.22
CA GLU A 85 -5.71 25.93 -1.56
C GLU A 85 -4.61 26.87 -1.07
N CYS A 86 -3.60 26.33 -0.39
CA CYS A 86 -2.48 27.12 0.10
C CYS A 86 -1.66 27.71 -1.03
N LYS A 87 -1.50 27.01 -2.16
CA LYS A 87 -0.92 27.58 -3.38
C LYS A 87 -1.70 28.80 -3.85
N ALA A 88 -3.03 28.70 -3.96
CA ALA A 88 -3.86 29.82 -4.41
C ALA A 88 -3.71 31.02 -3.46
N HIS A 89 -3.78 30.77 -2.15
CA HIS A 89 -3.56 31.79 -1.14
C HIS A 89 -2.16 32.40 -1.23
N HIS A 90 -1.13 31.57 -1.41
CA HIS A 90 0.26 31.98 -1.58
C HIS A 90 0.42 32.95 -2.74
N THR A 91 -0.12 32.59 -3.91
CA THR A 91 -0.03 33.44 -5.11
C THR A 91 -0.82 34.75 -5.01
N LEU A 92 -1.79 34.84 -4.10
CA LEU A 92 -2.59 36.05 -3.88
C LEU A 92 -1.92 37.03 -2.89
N GLN A 93 -0.92 36.59 -2.12
CA GLN A 93 -0.19 37.48 -1.23
C GLN A 93 0.75 38.37 -2.03
N LYS A 94 0.69 39.69 -1.77
CA LYS A 94 1.52 40.70 -2.45
C LYS A 94 3.03 40.47 -2.33
N GLN A 95 3.46 39.72 -1.33
CA GLN A 95 4.88 39.42 -1.07
C GLN A 95 5.38 38.22 -1.89
N ASN A 96 4.47 37.47 -2.52
CA ASN A 96 4.74 36.17 -3.15
C ASN A 96 4.32 36.15 -4.64
N THR A 97 4.08 37.33 -5.24
CA THR A 97 3.60 37.42 -6.64
C THR A 97 4.59 36.87 -7.65
N ASP A 98 5.86 36.84 -7.26
CA ASP A 98 6.99 36.52 -8.13
C ASP A 98 7.52 35.10 -7.85
N HIS A 99 6.91 34.38 -6.91
CA HIS A 99 7.35 33.06 -6.50
C HIS A 99 7.02 31.98 -7.54
N THR A 100 8.00 31.16 -7.86
CA THR A 100 7.92 30.03 -8.76
C THR A 100 7.39 28.81 -8.01
N ILE A 101 6.16 28.40 -8.35
CA ILE A 101 5.52 27.23 -7.74
C ILE A 101 5.51 26.05 -8.72
N LYS A 102 6.18 24.95 -8.38
CA LYS A 102 6.26 23.72 -9.18
C LYS A 102 5.34 22.63 -8.62
N SER A 103 4.69 21.88 -9.51
CA SER A 103 4.02 20.64 -9.14
C SER A 103 5.08 19.58 -8.88
N ILE A 104 5.01 18.91 -7.73
CA ILE A 104 5.91 17.79 -7.45
C ILE A 104 5.36 16.46 -7.97
N VAL A 105 4.06 16.36 -8.17
CA VAL A 105 3.40 15.13 -8.62
C VAL A 105 3.67 14.90 -10.11
N GLU A 106 4.11 13.69 -10.49
CA GLU A 106 4.30 13.31 -11.89
C GLU A 106 2.98 13.46 -12.66
N LYS A 107 3.07 14.02 -13.88
CA LYS A 107 1.90 14.32 -14.69
C LYS A 107 1.39 13.04 -15.34
N ILE A 108 0.33 12.46 -14.79
CA ILE A 108 -0.39 11.37 -15.45
C ILE A 108 -1.08 11.84 -16.74
N HIS A 109 -1.19 10.94 -17.70
CA HIS A 109 -1.88 11.20 -18.96
C HIS A 109 -3.39 11.07 -18.82
N CYS A 110 -4.11 11.75 -19.71
CA CYS A 110 -5.55 11.58 -19.85
C CYS A 110 -5.83 10.26 -20.56
N ASP A 111 -6.50 9.32 -19.90
CA ASP A 111 -6.73 7.97 -20.43
C ASP A 111 -7.49 7.98 -21.77
N PRO A 112 -8.63 8.69 -21.92
CA PRO A 112 -9.32 8.77 -23.21
C PRO A 112 -8.47 9.36 -24.34
N CYS A 113 -7.55 10.26 -24.01
CA CYS A 113 -6.64 10.84 -24.99
C CYS A 113 -5.51 9.87 -25.33
N HIS A 114 -4.94 9.19 -24.32
CA HIS A 114 -3.90 8.20 -24.52
C HIS A 114 -4.36 7.05 -25.41
N ARG A 115 -5.59 6.55 -25.19
CA ARG A 115 -6.24 5.54 -26.07
C ARG A 115 -6.44 6.02 -27.52
N ALA A 116 -6.52 7.34 -27.71
CA ALA A 116 -6.62 7.97 -29.03
C ALA A 116 -5.26 8.48 -29.55
N ASP A 117 -4.16 7.98 -29.00
CA ASP A 117 -2.76 8.35 -29.31
C ASP A 117 -2.46 9.86 -29.18
N ARG A 118 -3.18 10.53 -28.27
CA ARG A 118 -2.96 11.92 -27.88
C ARG A 118 -2.30 11.97 -26.49
N ARG A 119 -1.20 12.70 -26.38
CA ARG A 119 -0.43 12.84 -25.11
C ARG A 119 -0.86 14.04 -24.28
N GLU A 120 -2.16 14.17 -24.02
CA GLU A 120 -2.67 15.20 -23.13
C GLU A 120 -2.49 14.79 -21.66
N HIS A 121 -2.18 15.75 -20.80
CA HIS A 121 -2.08 15.50 -19.36
C HIS A 121 -3.45 15.58 -18.69
N ALA A 122 -3.68 14.68 -17.74
CA ALA A 122 -4.88 14.75 -16.93
C ALA A 122 -4.77 15.89 -15.91
N ARG A 123 -5.92 16.50 -15.66
CA ARG A 123 -6.11 17.58 -14.69
C ARG A 123 -7.29 17.31 -13.77
N TYR A 124 -8.16 16.38 -14.14
CA TYR A 124 -9.36 16.05 -13.39
C TYR A 124 -9.53 14.54 -13.28
N PHE A 125 -10.24 14.10 -12.26
CA PHE A 125 -10.82 12.76 -12.21
C PHE A 125 -12.26 12.87 -11.69
N CYS A 126 -13.09 11.90 -12.05
CA CYS A 126 -14.47 11.84 -11.58
C CYS A 126 -14.54 11.22 -10.18
N GLN A 127 -15.24 11.83 -9.22
CA GLN A 127 -15.38 11.28 -7.87
C GLN A 127 -16.52 10.26 -7.75
N ASP A 128 -17.46 10.30 -8.69
CA ASP A 128 -18.71 9.53 -8.62
C ASP A 128 -18.73 8.31 -9.56
N CYS A 129 -17.71 8.16 -10.41
CA CYS A 129 -17.55 6.96 -11.23
C CYS A 129 -17.02 5.80 -10.39
N THR A 130 -17.57 4.61 -10.59
CA THR A 130 -17.09 3.37 -9.94
C THR A 130 -15.63 3.10 -10.29
N ASP A 131 -15.26 3.34 -11.55
CA ASP A 131 -13.88 3.29 -12.04
C ASP A 131 -13.54 4.66 -12.64
N PRO A 132 -12.96 5.57 -11.83
CA PRO A 132 -12.68 6.91 -12.30
C PRO A 132 -11.42 6.95 -13.16
N GLU A 133 -11.56 7.44 -14.39
CA GLU A 133 -10.42 7.68 -15.28
C GLU A 133 -9.82 9.09 -15.05
N PRO A 134 -8.52 9.28 -15.27
CA PRO A 134 -7.89 10.59 -15.26
C PRO A 134 -8.16 11.30 -16.60
N LEU A 135 -8.66 12.53 -16.53
CA LEU A 135 -9.18 13.30 -17.65
C LEU A 135 -8.44 14.63 -17.83
N CYS A 136 -8.14 14.99 -19.08
CA CYS A 136 -7.78 16.36 -19.43
C CYS A 136 -9.05 17.26 -19.38
N GLN A 137 -8.90 18.58 -19.52
CA GLN A 137 -10.04 19.51 -19.50
C GLN A 137 -11.11 19.15 -20.54
N THR A 138 -10.71 18.81 -21.76
CA THR A 138 -11.65 18.51 -22.85
C THR A 138 -12.46 17.25 -22.54
N CYS A 139 -11.78 16.18 -22.10
CA CYS A 139 -12.43 14.92 -21.74
C CYS A 139 -13.31 15.07 -20.49
N ALA A 140 -12.90 15.89 -19.53
CA ALA A 140 -13.71 16.23 -18.36
C ALA A 140 -15.02 16.95 -18.74
N ASN A 141 -14.95 17.92 -19.66
CA ASN A 141 -16.15 18.60 -20.16
C ASN A 141 -17.06 17.64 -20.93
N GLN A 142 -16.49 16.76 -21.74
CA GLN A 142 -17.25 15.72 -22.45
C GLN A 142 -17.92 14.76 -21.47
N HIS A 143 -17.21 14.33 -20.43
CA HIS A 143 -17.73 13.50 -19.35
C HIS A 143 -18.95 14.14 -18.70
N GLN A 144 -18.89 15.43 -18.34
CA GLN A 144 -20.05 16.14 -17.79
C GLN A 144 -21.14 16.48 -18.82
N ALA A 145 -20.86 16.39 -20.12
CA ALA A 145 -21.88 16.60 -21.16
C ALA A 145 -22.72 15.35 -21.42
N MET A 146 -22.20 14.15 -21.13
CA MET A 146 -22.93 12.90 -21.34
C MET A 146 -24.10 12.76 -20.37
N LYS A 147 -25.23 12.24 -20.88
CA LYS A 147 -26.49 12.13 -20.12
C LYS A 147 -26.33 11.34 -18.80
N MET A 148 -25.48 10.31 -18.79
CA MET A 148 -25.27 9.42 -17.65
C MET A 148 -24.40 10.03 -16.55
N THR A 149 -23.52 10.96 -16.90
CA THR A 149 -22.46 11.48 -16.02
C THR A 149 -22.56 13.00 -15.83
N LYS A 150 -23.68 13.60 -16.26
CA LYS A 150 -23.89 15.05 -16.30
C LYS A 150 -23.74 15.76 -14.97
N ASN A 151 -24.08 15.08 -13.88
CA ASN A 151 -24.02 15.62 -12.53
C ASN A 151 -22.85 15.05 -11.72
N HIS A 152 -21.94 14.32 -12.36
CA HIS A 152 -20.80 13.77 -11.66
C HIS A 152 -19.86 14.90 -11.24
N LYS A 153 -19.37 14.80 -10.00
CA LYS A 153 -18.41 15.71 -9.41
C LYS A 153 -17.01 15.39 -9.92
N LEU A 154 -16.36 16.39 -10.49
CA LEU A 154 -14.96 16.33 -10.87
C LEU A 154 -14.08 16.93 -9.77
N SER A 155 -12.91 16.34 -9.56
CA SER A 155 -11.87 16.87 -8.69
C SER A 155 -10.64 17.21 -9.51
N ALA A 156 -10.06 18.39 -9.26
CA ALA A 156 -8.79 18.82 -9.84
C ALA A 156 -7.57 18.31 -9.04
N ASP A 157 -7.81 17.63 -7.92
CA ASP A 157 -6.77 17.10 -7.05
C ASP A 157 -6.23 15.76 -7.59
N ILE A 158 -5.50 15.84 -8.71
CA ILE A 158 -4.90 14.68 -9.38
C ILE A 158 -3.92 13.90 -8.49
N ALA A 159 -3.35 14.55 -7.47
CA ALA A 159 -2.50 13.89 -6.49
C ALA A 159 -3.28 12.80 -5.73
N THR A 160 -4.49 13.13 -5.28
CA THR A 160 -5.39 12.15 -4.63
C THR A 160 -5.77 11.00 -5.55
N TYR A 161 -5.91 11.25 -6.86
CA TYR A 161 -6.15 10.17 -7.82
C TYR A 161 -4.97 9.21 -7.93
N ILE A 162 -3.75 9.72 -8.08
CA ILE A 162 -2.53 8.91 -8.21
C ILE A 162 -2.35 8.00 -6.98
N LEU A 163 -2.52 8.57 -5.78
CA LEU A 163 -2.44 7.81 -4.54
C LEU A 163 -3.48 6.69 -4.47
N ARG A 164 -4.70 6.92 -4.97
CA ARG A 164 -5.73 5.87 -5.05
C ARG A 164 -5.37 4.80 -6.07
N TYR A 165 -4.91 5.21 -7.24
CA TYR A 165 -4.56 4.30 -8.33
C TYR A 165 -3.43 3.34 -7.94
N GLU A 166 -2.37 3.83 -7.29
CA GLU A 166 -1.28 3.00 -6.77
C GLU A 166 -1.78 1.97 -5.73
N ASN A 167 -2.74 2.35 -4.88
CA ASN A 167 -3.34 1.43 -3.91
C ASN A 167 -4.24 0.39 -4.58
N THR A 168 -4.98 0.76 -5.63
CA THR A 168 -5.80 -0.18 -6.40
C THR A 168 -4.94 -1.21 -7.15
N GLN A 169 -3.86 -0.76 -7.81
CA GLN A 169 -2.88 -1.66 -8.45
C GLN A 169 -2.35 -2.69 -7.46
N LYS A 170 -1.90 -2.24 -6.27
CA LYS A 170 -1.48 -3.15 -5.19
C LYS A 170 -2.58 -4.13 -4.79
N ARG A 171 -3.84 -3.68 -4.68
CA ARG A 171 -4.98 -4.54 -4.35
C ARG A 171 -5.24 -5.59 -5.42
N ASP A 172 -5.17 -5.25 -6.70
CA ASP A 172 -5.47 -6.19 -7.78
C ASP A 172 -4.38 -7.25 -7.90
N THR A 173 -3.11 -6.87 -7.72
CA THR A 173 -2.00 -7.82 -7.55
C THR A 173 -2.23 -8.74 -6.35
N ILE A 174 -2.63 -8.17 -5.20
CA ILE A 174 -2.92 -8.95 -3.98
C ILE A 174 -4.12 -9.89 -4.18
N LYS A 175 -5.21 -9.43 -4.79
CA LYS A 175 -6.40 -10.23 -5.07
C LYS A 175 -6.10 -11.36 -6.04
N SER A 176 -5.36 -11.08 -7.12
CA SER A 176 -4.87 -12.11 -8.04
C SER A 176 -4.05 -13.15 -7.29
N ILE A 177 -3.13 -12.73 -6.41
CA ILE A 177 -2.38 -13.65 -5.54
C ILE A 177 -3.34 -14.45 -4.64
N GLN A 178 -4.36 -13.85 -4.03
CA GLN A 178 -5.32 -14.51 -3.15
C GLN A 178 -6.24 -15.50 -3.87
N GLU A 179 -6.81 -15.12 -5.01
CA GLU A 179 -7.70 -15.96 -5.83
C GLU A 179 -6.93 -17.15 -6.40
N GLU A 180 -5.67 -16.94 -6.78
CA GLU A 180 -4.79 -18.03 -7.16
C GLU A 180 -4.36 -18.91 -5.98
N ILE A 181 -4.25 -18.38 -4.75
CA ILE A 181 -4.01 -19.21 -3.56
C ILE A 181 -5.26 -20.06 -3.27
N ALA A 182 -6.45 -19.47 -3.35
CA ALA A 182 -7.71 -20.14 -3.03
C ALA A 182 -8.07 -21.25 -4.04
N THR A 183 -7.85 -21.03 -5.34
CA THR A 183 -8.15 -22.02 -6.40
C THR A 183 -7.24 -23.25 -6.39
N ASN A 184 -6.05 -23.16 -5.79
CA ASN A 184 -5.09 -24.27 -5.67
C ASN A 184 -5.31 -25.16 -4.42
N MET A 185 -6.28 -24.84 -3.55
CA MET A 185 -6.52 -25.58 -2.29
C MET A 185 -7.53 -26.73 -2.40
N ASP A 186 -8.35 -26.79 -3.46
CA ASP A 186 -9.29 -27.90 -3.68
C ASP A 186 -8.64 -29.18 -4.27
N HIS A 187 -7.36 -29.12 -4.69
CA HIS A 187 -6.66 -30.23 -5.35
C HIS A 187 -5.46 -30.78 -4.57
N GLY A 188 -5.37 -30.53 -3.26
CA GLY A 188 -4.31 -31.10 -2.43
C GLY A 188 -2.96 -30.40 -2.59
N GLY A 189 -2.85 -29.19 -2.06
CA GLY A 189 -1.62 -28.71 -1.40
C GLY A 189 -0.33 -28.61 -2.23
N ASP A 190 -0.36 -28.04 -3.43
CA ASP A 190 0.88 -27.65 -4.11
C ASP A 190 1.36 -26.26 -3.60
N GLN A 191 2.39 -26.27 -2.75
CA GLN A 191 3.16 -25.06 -2.44
C GLN A 191 3.73 -24.48 -3.74
N LYS A 192 3.39 -23.22 -4.06
CA LYS A 192 3.85 -22.59 -5.31
C LYS A 192 5.37 -22.58 -5.38
N MET A 193 5.89 -23.22 -6.44
CA MET A 193 7.32 -23.42 -6.64
C MET A 193 7.94 -22.18 -7.28
N CYS A 194 9.18 -21.91 -6.91
CA CYS A 194 10.07 -21.00 -7.60
C CYS A 194 10.20 -21.43 -9.06
N GLU A 195 9.86 -20.56 -10.00
CA GLU A 195 9.80 -20.92 -11.42
C GLU A 195 11.14 -21.42 -11.96
N PRO A 196 12.29 -20.74 -11.72
CA PRO A 196 13.58 -21.28 -12.14
C PRO A 196 13.95 -22.62 -11.48
N CYS A 197 13.41 -22.93 -10.31
CA CYS A 197 13.63 -24.22 -9.66
C CYS A 197 12.73 -25.30 -10.27
N ASN A 198 11.48 -24.95 -10.56
CA ASN A 198 10.51 -25.83 -11.21
C ASN A 198 11.00 -26.28 -12.60
N TYR A 199 11.54 -25.35 -13.40
CA TYR A 199 12.17 -25.66 -14.69
C TYR A 199 13.33 -26.67 -14.59
N ASN A 200 13.97 -26.78 -13.42
CA ASN A 200 15.06 -27.70 -13.17
C ASN A 200 14.63 -28.95 -12.37
N ASN A 201 13.33 -29.21 -12.24
CA ASN A 201 12.75 -30.28 -11.40
C ASN A 201 13.20 -30.22 -9.93
N ILE A 202 13.51 -29.01 -9.43
CA ILE A 202 13.81 -28.77 -8.03
C ILE A 202 12.56 -28.17 -7.39
N THR A 203 12.02 -28.84 -6.38
CA THR A 203 10.93 -28.29 -5.57
C THR A 203 11.52 -27.30 -4.58
N SER A 204 11.22 -26.01 -4.78
CA SER A 204 11.59 -24.96 -3.83
C SER A 204 10.46 -23.95 -3.79
N THR A 205 9.94 -23.67 -2.61
CA THR A 205 8.84 -22.72 -2.42
C THR A 205 9.27 -21.30 -2.81
N ALA A 206 8.44 -20.63 -3.59
CA ALA A 206 8.64 -19.22 -3.90
C ALA A 206 8.28 -18.35 -2.68
N VAL A 207 9.15 -17.39 -2.37
CA VAL A 207 8.93 -16.41 -1.29
C VAL A 207 9.08 -14.97 -1.78
N HIS A 208 9.46 -14.77 -3.04
CA HIS A 208 9.56 -13.48 -3.71
C HIS A 208 8.79 -13.51 -5.03
N TYR A 209 8.28 -12.35 -5.44
CA TYR A 209 7.66 -12.12 -6.74
C TYR A 209 8.29 -10.89 -7.38
N CYS A 210 8.64 -10.99 -8.66
CA CYS A 210 9.17 -9.87 -9.44
C CYS A 210 8.05 -9.33 -10.32
N GLU A 211 7.64 -8.08 -10.10
CA GLU A 211 6.54 -7.46 -10.85
C GLU A 211 6.92 -7.24 -12.33
N ASP A 212 8.14 -6.81 -12.60
CA ASP A 212 8.58 -6.55 -14.00
C ASP A 212 8.74 -7.82 -14.84
N CYS A 213 9.00 -8.97 -14.21
CA CYS A 213 9.12 -10.25 -14.90
C CYS A 213 7.83 -11.06 -14.86
N ASP A 214 6.89 -10.72 -13.98
CA ASP A 214 5.75 -11.56 -13.64
C ASP A 214 6.17 -13.00 -13.23
N GLU A 215 7.30 -13.13 -12.52
CA GLU A 215 7.90 -14.42 -12.16
C GLU A 215 8.09 -14.57 -10.64
N ARG A 216 8.03 -15.82 -10.16
CA ARG A 216 8.16 -16.17 -8.74
C ARG A 216 9.49 -16.84 -8.41
N TYR A 217 10.11 -16.43 -7.31
CA TYR A 217 11.46 -16.85 -6.94
C TYR A 217 11.56 -17.34 -5.49
N CYS A 218 12.40 -18.34 -5.27
CA CYS A 218 12.91 -18.67 -3.94
C CYS A 218 14.07 -17.71 -3.58
N ASN A 219 14.48 -17.73 -2.31
CA ASN A 219 15.60 -16.91 -1.82
C ASN A 219 16.90 -17.07 -2.64
N LYS A 220 17.17 -18.24 -3.22
CA LYS A 220 18.39 -18.46 -4.01
C LYS A 220 18.26 -17.91 -5.43
N CYS A 221 17.11 -18.11 -6.06
CA CYS A 221 16.89 -17.69 -7.44
C CYS A 221 16.74 -16.18 -7.54
N ILE A 222 16.16 -15.53 -6.52
CA ILE A 222 16.06 -14.06 -6.53
C ILE A 222 17.42 -13.38 -6.43
N LEU A 223 18.37 -13.95 -5.68
CA LEU A 223 19.73 -13.41 -5.63
C LEU A 223 20.42 -13.49 -6.99
N LYS A 224 20.21 -14.58 -7.73
CA LYS A 224 20.71 -14.71 -9.11
C LYS A 224 20.02 -13.72 -10.05
N HIS A 225 18.71 -13.59 -9.93
CA HIS A 225 17.91 -12.63 -10.69
C HIS A 225 18.45 -11.20 -10.48
N ASN A 226 18.53 -10.74 -9.23
CA ASN A 226 19.01 -9.40 -8.88
C ASN A 226 20.50 -9.18 -9.21
N SER A 227 21.32 -10.24 -9.22
CA SER A 227 22.73 -10.14 -9.61
C SER A 227 22.94 -9.92 -11.11
N ASN A 228 21.93 -10.23 -11.93
CA ASN A 228 21.99 -9.99 -13.36
C ASN A 228 21.74 -8.51 -13.66
N ARG A 229 22.68 -7.86 -14.35
CA ARG A 229 22.57 -6.43 -14.71
C ARG A 229 21.28 -6.09 -15.47
N ARG A 230 20.70 -7.04 -16.18
CA ARG A 230 19.44 -6.82 -16.91
C ARG A 230 18.23 -6.67 -16.00
N PHE A 231 18.27 -7.25 -14.81
CA PHE A 231 17.14 -7.32 -13.87
C PHE A 231 17.43 -6.59 -12.55
N ALA A 232 18.59 -5.93 -12.44
CA ALA A 232 19.04 -5.27 -11.22
C ALA A 232 18.10 -4.16 -10.71
N HIS A 233 17.20 -3.68 -11.58
CA HIS A 233 16.23 -2.62 -11.29
C HIS A 233 14.79 -3.13 -11.21
N HIS A 234 14.59 -4.43 -11.30
CA HIS A 234 13.24 -4.97 -11.20
C HIS A 234 12.69 -4.81 -9.79
N ASN A 235 11.41 -4.45 -9.70
CA ASN A 235 10.65 -4.38 -8.48
C ASN A 235 10.33 -5.80 -7.99
N VAL A 236 10.90 -6.14 -6.85
CA VAL A 236 10.76 -7.46 -6.24
C VAL A 236 10.12 -7.30 -4.88
N VAL A 237 9.00 -7.96 -4.70
CA VAL A 237 8.24 -7.98 -3.45
C VAL A 237 8.43 -9.31 -2.73
N ASN A 238 8.72 -9.24 -1.44
CA ASN A 238 8.70 -10.42 -0.57
C ASN A 238 7.25 -10.77 -0.27
N LEU A 239 6.82 -11.96 -0.72
CA LEU A 239 5.44 -12.41 -0.57
C LEU A 239 5.05 -12.56 0.91
N ASN A 240 5.98 -12.95 1.78
CA ASN A 240 5.70 -13.06 3.21
C ASN A 240 5.52 -11.70 3.88
N ASP A 241 6.25 -10.68 3.44
CA ASP A 241 6.15 -9.33 4.01
C ASP A 241 4.89 -8.62 3.49
N LEU A 242 4.51 -8.88 2.23
CA LEU A 242 3.23 -8.46 1.67
C LEU A 242 2.07 -9.03 2.50
N MET A 243 2.11 -10.33 2.79
CA MET A 243 1.10 -11.00 3.63
C MET A 243 1.05 -10.45 5.07
N LYS A 244 2.20 -10.12 5.68
CA LYS A 244 2.25 -9.52 7.03
C LYS A 244 1.75 -8.09 7.06
N SER A 245 1.97 -7.30 6.02
CA SER A 245 1.52 -5.91 5.95
C SER A 245 0.00 -5.78 5.84
N MET A 246 -0.67 -6.81 5.33
CA MET A 246 -2.13 -6.90 5.20
C MET A 246 -2.84 -7.26 6.51
N ASP A 247 -2.09 -7.73 7.51
CA ASP A 247 -2.65 -8.20 8.77
C ASP A 247 -2.83 -7.08 9.79
N ILE A 248 -2.42 -5.82 9.54
CA ILE A 248 -2.50 -4.76 10.57
C ILE A 248 -3.58 -3.75 10.21
N CYS A 249 -4.41 -3.42 11.20
CA CYS A 249 -5.40 -2.36 11.10
C CYS A 249 -4.72 -1.01 10.87
N GLU A 250 -4.97 -0.37 9.73
CA GLU A 250 -4.32 0.87 9.33
C GLU A 250 -4.56 2.01 10.32
N PRO A 251 -5.78 2.26 10.81
CA PRO A 251 -6.01 3.25 11.87
C PRO A 251 -5.29 2.93 13.18
N CYS A 252 -5.17 1.65 13.57
CA CYS A 252 -4.51 1.25 14.81
C CYS A 252 -2.98 1.39 14.73
N LYS A 253 -2.40 1.29 13.54
CA LYS A 253 -0.97 1.50 13.30
C LYS A 253 -0.48 2.85 13.84
N PHE A 254 -1.31 3.89 13.76
CA PHE A 254 -0.97 5.23 14.24
C PHE A 254 -0.93 5.35 15.77
N ASN A 255 -1.67 4.48 16.47
CA ASN A 255 -1.67 4.43 17.93
C ASN A 255 -0.62 3.46 18.49
N ASN A 256 0.21 2.89 17.61
CA ASN A 256 1.20 1.85 17.95
C ASN A 256 0.56 0.56 18.48
N ASP A 257 -0.73 0.37 18.20
CA ASP A 257 -1.46 -0.83 18.50
C ASP A 257 -1.33 -1.76 17.28
N ASN A 258 -0.54 -2.82 17.38
CA ASN A 258 -0.39 -3.86 16.34
C ASN A 258 -1.64 -4.74 16.27
N VAL A 259 -2.82 -4.13 16.14
CA VAL A 259 -4.10 -4.83 16.11
C VAL A 259 -4.31 -5.41 14.73
N ARG A 260 -4.73 -6.68 14.70
CA ARG A 260 -4.94 -7.38 13.45
C ARG A 260 -6.13 -6.81 12.67
N ALA A 261 -5.99 -6.59 11.36
CA ALA A 261 -7.10 -6.29 10.49
C ALA A 261 -7.91 -7.56 10.21
N THR A 262 -9.23 -7.45 10.36
CA THR A 262 -10.19 -8.54 10.11
C THR A 262 -11.15 -8.21 8.97
N TYR A 263 -11.15 -6.94 8.53
CA TYR A 263 -11.99 -6.40 7.48
C TYR A 263 -11.18 -5.53 6.53
N ILE A 264 -11.68 -5.39 5.30
CA ILE A 264 -11.20 -4.41 4.33
C ILE A 264 -12.37 -3.53 3.89
N CYS A 265 -12.17 -2.21 3.90
CA CYS A 265 -13.07 -1.30 3.24
C CYS A 265 -12.72 -1.22 1.75
N GLU A 266 -13.61 -1.65 0.88
CA GLU A 266 -13.34 -1.69 -0.57
C GLU A 266 -13.33 -0.30 -1.22
N ASN A 267 -13.98 0.69 -0.59
CA ASN A 267 -14.04 2.07 -1.08
C ASN A 267 -12.83 2.90 -0.67
N CYS A 268 -12.32 2.70 0.56
CA CYS A 268 -11.15 3.41 1.08
C CYS A 268 -9.85 2.65 0.88
N ILE A 269 -9.95 1.33 0.65
CA ILE A 269 -8.82 0.39 0.61
C ILE A 269 -8.09 0.38 1.97
N GLU A 270 -8.83 0.58 3.05
CA GLU A 270 -8.30 0.56 4.42
C GLU A 270 -8.53 -0.81 5.05
N TYR A 271 -7.49 -1.36 5.68
CA TYR A 271 -7.55 -2.58 6.48
C TYR A 271 -7.98 -2.21 7.90
N LEU A 272 -9.05 -2.83 8.40
CA LEU A 272 -9.72 -2.43 9.62
C LEU A 272 -9.87 -3.63 10.57
N CYS A 273 -9.63 -3.43 11.86
CA CYS A 273 -10.11 -4.34 12.92
C CYS A 273 -11.62 -4.13 13.14
N GLY A 274 -12.27 -4.95 13.98
CA GLY A 274 -13.70 -4.81 14.27
C GLY A 274 -14.08 -3.44 14.85
N ASP A 275 -13.24 -2.87 15.72
CA ASP A 275 -13.45 -1.53 16.28
C ASP A 275 -13.34 -0.44 15.23
N CYS A 276 -12.27 -0.46 14.44
CA CYS A 276 -12.05 0.52 13.38
C CYS A 276 -13.10 0.41 12.28
N LYS A 277 -13.62 -0.79 11.98
CA LYS A 277 -14.79 -0.96 11.10
C LYS A 277 -16.01 -0.24 11.64
N ARG A 278 -16.33 -0.38 12.93
CA ARG A 278 -17.47 0.32 13.54
C ARG A 278 -17.29 1.83 13.47
N GLY A 279 -16.10 2.32 13.79
CA GLY A 279 -15.75 3.74 13.66
C GLY A 279 -15.93 4.22 12.22
N HIS A 280 -15.32 3.52 11.27
CA HIS A 280 -15.39 3.79 9.83
C HIS A 280 -16.83 3.89 9.32
N LEU A 281 -17.65 2.88 9.60
CA LEU A 281 -19.05 2.87 9.15
C LEU A 281 -19.92 3.88 9.89
N SER A 282 -19.52 4.35 11.08
CA SER A 282 -20.27 5.38 11.82
C SER A 282 -20.12 6.77 11.18
N HIS A 283 -18.98 7.05 10.53
CA HIS A 283 -18.69 8.33 9.91
C HIS A 283 -19.60 8.62 8.71
N LYS A 284 -20.20 9.81 8.70
CA LYS A 284 -21.20 10.21 7.68
C LYS A 284 -20.71 10.05 6.23
N LYS A 285 -19.40 10.24 5.98
CA LYS A 285 -18.79 10.10 4.65
C LYS A 285 -18.53 8.65 4.25
N GLN A 286 -18.44 7.73 5.21
CA GLN A 286 -18.00 6.34 5.02
C GLN A 286 -19.11 5.32 5.27
N ARG A 287 -20.31 5.76 5.69
CA ARG A 287 -21.50 4.92 5.94
C ARG A 287 -21.91 4.01 4.79
N HIS A 288 -21.64 4.44 3.55
CA HIS A 288 -21.99 3.71 2.34
C HIS A 288 -20.84 2.85 1.82
N HIS A 289 -19.72 2.79 2.54
CA HIS A 289 -18.59 2.01 2.10
C HIS A 289 -18.86 0.52 2.30
N ASN A 290 -18.53 -0.26 1.29
CA ASN A 290 -18.55 -1.71 1.36
C ASN A 290 -17.36 -2.17 2.21
N VAL A 291 -17.64 -2.86 3.30
CA VAL A 291 -16.62 -3.41 4.19
C VAL A 291 -16.82 -4.91 4.26
N THR A 292 -15.88 -5.66 3.71
CA THR A 292 -15.93 -7.12 3.61
C THR A 292 -14.93 -7.76 4.56
N PRO A 293 -15.24 -8.92 5.16
CA PRO A 293 -14.25 -9.69 5.91
C PRO A 293 -13.08 -10.11 5.01
N LEU A 294 -11.87 -10.12 5.54
CA LEU A 294 -10.73 -10.71 4.82
C LEU A 294 -10.91 -12.23 4.76
N LEU A 295 -11.10 -12.78 3.55
CA LEU A 295 -11.40 -14.20 3.30
C LEU A 295 -10.27 -15.16 3.71
N SER A 296 -9.05 -14.66 3.94
CA SER A 296 -7.87 -15.48 4.22
C SER A 296 -7.61 -15.77 5.70
N SER A 297 -8.34 -15.16 6.64
CA SER A 297 -7.82 -15.02 8.02
C SER A 297 -8.47 -15.86 9.11
N PHE A 298 -9.36 -16.82 8.79
CA PHE A 298 -10.05 -17.57 9.84
C PHE A 298 -10.07 -19.08 9.57
N PHE A 299 -8.90 -19.71 9.51
CA PHE A 299 -8.79 -21.16 9.59
C PHE A 299 -8.46 -21.59 11.01
N CYS A 300 -8.94 -22.76 11.39
CA CYS A 300 -8.64 -23.36 12.67
C CYS A 300 -7.15 -23.70 12.77
N THR A 301 -6.42 -23.07 13.69
CA THR A 301 -4.99 -23.25 13.92
C THR A 301 -4.64 -24.73 14.11
N ASN A 302 -5.47 -25.44 14.88
CA ASN A 302 -5.26 -26.87 15.18
C ASN A 302 -5.50 -27.76 13.95
N CYS A 303 -6.52 -27.46 13.14
CA CYS A 303 -6.77 -28.21 11.91
C CYS A 303 -5.65 -27.97 10.89
N GLN A 304 -5.14 -26.74 10.78
CA GLN A 304 -4.04 -26.41 9.89
C GLN A 304 -2.76 -27.17 10.24
N GLY A 305 -2.44 -27.31 11.53
CA GLY A 305 -1.30 -28.11 11.98
C GLY A 305 -1.39 -29.60 11.59
N LEU A 306 -2.59 -30.08 11.26
CA LEU A 306 -2.85 -31.44 10.79
C LEU A 306 -3.06 -31.53 9.26
N GLY A 307 -2.87 -30.44 8.53
CA GLY A 307 -3.06 -30.38 7.08
C GLY A 307 -4.51 -30.21 6.64
N ASN A 308 -5.44 -29.89 7.55
CA ASN A 308 -6.86 -29.69 7.24
C ASN A 308 -7.23 -28.20 7.20
N THR A 309 -8.02 -27.79 6.21
CA THR A 309 -8.54 -26.42 6.08
C THR A 309 -9.99 -26.36 6.57
N VAL A 310 -10.18 -26.00 7.84
CA VAL A 310 -11.50 -25.83 8.44
C VAL A 310 -11.65 -24.40 8.90
N ASN A 311 -12.76 -23.75 8.54
CA ASN A 311 -13.03 -22.38 8.99
C ASN A 311 -13.15 -22.34 10.52
N ALA A 312 -12.44 -21.40 11.12
CA ALA A 312 -12.56 -21.10 12.52
C ALA A 312 -13.86 -20.33 12.77
N THR A 313 -14.57 -20.71 13.82
CA THR A 313 -15.84 -20.11 14.25
C THR A 313 -15.74 -19.47 15.62
N ASN A 314 -14.61 -19.70 16.32
CA ASN A 314 -14.34 -19.17 17.64
C ASN A 314 -12.89 -18.68 17.72
N PHE A 315 -12.66 -17.60 18.48
CA PHE A 315 -11.31 -17.13 18.83
C PHE A 315 -11.08 -17.29 20.32
N CYS A 316 -9.94 -17.88 20.70
CA CYS A 316 -9.53 -18.04 22.09
C CYS A 316 -8.67 -16.86 22.55
N THR A 317 -9.26 -15.89 23.23
CA THR A 317 -8.55 -14.68 23.71
C THR A 317 -7.36 -14.96 24.62
N ASN A 318 -7.32 -16.10 25.32
CA ASN A 318 -6.20 -16.46 26.20
C ASN A 318 -5.02 -17.13 25.48
N CYS A 319 -5.26 -17.77 24.33
CA CYS A 319 -4.23 -18.48 23.56
C CYS A 319 -3.90 -17.77 22.24
N GLU A 320 -4.73 -16.81 21.86
CA GLU A 320 -4.74 -16.17 20.55
C GLU A 320 -4.94 -17.17 19.39
N ASP A 321 -5.61 -18.30 19.67
CA ASP A 321 -5.89 -19.36 18.70
C ASP A 321 -7.25 -19.18 18.01
N LEU A 322 -7.28 -19.45 16.71
CA LEU A 322 -8.49 -19.54 15.90
C LEU A 322 -8.94 -21.00 15.90
N LEU A 323 -10.19 -21.27 16.27
CA LEU A 323 -10.70 -22.63 16.46
C LEU A 323 -12.01 -22.83 15.69
N CYS A 324 -12.11 -23.94 14.94
CA CYS A 324 -13.40 -24.40 14.43
C CYS A 324 -14.28 -24.89 15.58
N GLU A 325 -15.56 -25.18 15.31
CA GLU A 325 -16.51 -25.61 16.33
C GLU A 325 -16.02 -26.85 17.09
N THR A 326 -15.51 -27.86 16.38
CA THR A 326 -14.96 -29.09 16.98
C THR A 326 -13.75 -28.79 17.86
N CYS A 327 -12.75 -28.08 17.33
CA CYS A 327 -11.55 -27.75 18.09
C CYS A 327 -11.85 -26.82 19.27
N SER A 328 -12.90 -25.98 19.19
CA SER A 328 -13.35 -25.13 20.29
C SER A 328 -13.94 -25.94 21.45
N ALA A 329 -14.68 -27.01 21.14
CA ALA A 329 -15.23 -27.93 22.13
C ALA A 329 -14.11 -28.72 22.81
N ASP A 330 -13.17 -29.24 22.02
CA ASP A 330 -11.98 -29.92 22.54
C ASP A 330 -11.16 -28.99 23.42
N HIS A 331 -10.97 -27.74 23.00
CA HIS A 331 -10.27 -26.71 23.75
C HIS A 331 -10.92 -26.40 25.10
N LYS A 332 -12.24 -26.39 25.18
CA LYS A 332 -12.94 -26.25 26.47
C LYS A 332 -12.82 -27.49 27.36
N SER A 333 -12.64 -28.67 26.78
CA SER A 333 -12.54 -29.93 27.53
C SER A 333 -11.16 -30.16 28.16
N MET A 334 -10.10 -29.62 27.55
CA MET A 334 -8.72 -29.79 27.98
C MET A 334 -8.44 -29.12 29.34
N LYS A 335 -7.80 -29.85 30.27
CA LYS A 335 -7.51 -29.36 31.62
C LYS A 335 -6.74 -28.03 31.65
N LYS A 336 -5.87 -27.80 30.66
CA LYS A 336 -5.04 -26.58 30.55
C LYS A 336 -5.81 -25.35 30.07
N THR A 337 -6.88 -25.54 29.30
CA THR A 337 -7.58 -24.47 28.56
C THR A 337 -9.06 -24.36 28.94
N ARG A 338 -9.53 -25.17 29.90
CA ARG A 338 -10.91 -25.24 30.39
C ARG A 338 -11.48 -23.91 30.90
N GLY A 339 -10.62 -22.97 31.29
CA GLY A 339 -11.00 -21.62 31.75
C GLY A 339 -10.82 -20.53 30.70
N HIS A 340 -10.44 -20.85 29.47
CA HIS A 340 -10.18 -19.85 28.45
C HIS A 340 -11.48 -19.28 27.88
N THR A 341 -11.46 -17.98 27.57
CA THR A 341 -12.60 -17.25 27.00
C THR A 341 -12.59 -17.37 25.49
N LEU A 342 -13.62 -18.02 24.94
CA LEU A 342 -13.86 -18.12 23.50
C LEU A 342 -14.92 -17.10 23.07
N THR A 343 -14.62 -16.33 22.03
CA THR A 343 -15.59 -15.41 21.41
C THR A 343 -16.02 -15.96 20.04
N PRO A 344 -17.33 -16.07 19.78
CA PRO A 344 -17.84 -16.42 18.44
C PRO A 344 -17.72 -15.22 17.49
N ASP A 345 -17.66 -14.01 18.03
CA ASP A 345 -17.27 -12.82 17.29
C ASP A 345 -15.75 -12.84 17.09
N MET A 346 -15.33 -13.08 15.85
CA MET A 346 -13.95 -12.85 15.38
C MET A 346 -13.72 -11.34 15.13
N ALA A 347 -14.28 -10.50 16.00
CA ALA A 347 -14.33 -9.05 15.90
C ALA A 347 -12.96 -8.41 16.19
#